data_AF-A0A524DMS2-F1
#
_entry.id   AF-A0A524DMS2-F1
#
_cell.length_a   1.000
_cell.length_b   1.000
_cell.length_c   1.000
_cell.angle_alpha   90.00
_cell.angle_beta   90.00
_cell.angle_gamma   90.00
#
_symmetry.space_group_name_H-M   'P 1'
#
loop_
_entity.id
_entity.type
_entity.pdbx_description
1 polymer ?
#
loop_
_entity_poly.entity_id
_entity_poly.type
_entity_poly.pdbx_seq_one_letter_code
_entity_poly.pdbx_strand_id
1 'polypeptide(L)'
;MSENNEDEKEKKVGTAPSMPPPSMPPPTGAPPSMPPPTGAPPSMAPQPSPTMAPQPSPTMAPQPSPTTAPTPAPAVPSGPSQQEYDALLRQVKEKDNQINQLNTQLSQLNTQLSSLQASEEKHQKQIKDLNDQTSNLNNILIERDKQIDQLSNEKTQLENRVQESTQEIMTLQQQLTPLQQQVGKLQEEVSYQKKRIEELKEPKAVMPSTLAQQSMGSQSMGSQSPISSSVSTPSAPVSDVSGGRRVCPNCNASGFAIKEVEDKSKVISYIPKPIYAKKMICTKCGYEF
;
A
#
# COMPACT_ATOMS: atom_id res chain seq x y z
N MET A 1 -7.24 -58.04 0.43
CA MET A 1 -6.92 -56.81 1.16
C MET A 1 -6.55 -55.75 0.14
N SER A 2 -6.97 -54.52 0.37
CA SER A 2 -6.93 -53.44 -0.61
C SER A 2 -5.61 -52.68 -0.53
N GLU A 3 -5.03 -52.34 -1.68
CA GLU A 3 -4.08 -51.23 -1.80
C GLU A 3 -4.45 -50.42 -3.04
N ASN A 4 -4.67 -49.12 -2.83
CA ASN A 4 -5.09 -48.17 -3.86
C ASN A 4 -3.87 -47.65 -4.62
N ASN A 5 -4.04 -47.36 -5.91
CA ASN A 5 -3.08 -46.58 -6.68
C ASN A 5 -3.73 -45.23 -6.98
N GLU A 6 -3.15 -44.14 -6.46
CA GLU A 6 -3.75 -42.80 -6.52
C GLU A 6 -3.28 -42.04 -7.76
N ASP A 7 -4.20 -41.89 -8.72
CA ASP A 7 -4.02 -41.09 -9.94
C ASP A 7 -4.55 -39.65 -9.67
N GLU A 8 -3.76 -38.80 -9.00
CA GLU A 8 -4.17 -37.42 -8.72
C GLU A 8 -3.85 -36.45 -9.87
N LYS A 9 -4.91 -35.83 -10.38
CA LYS A 9 -4.94 -35.12 -11.66
C LYS A 9 -4.71 -33.62 -11.46
N GLU A 10 -3.51 -33.13 -11.81
CA GLU A 10 -3.13 -31.71 -11.72
C GLU A 10 -4.18 -30.77 -12.36
N LYS A 11 -4.79 -29.93 -11.53
CA LYS A 11 -5.81 -28.96 -11.94
C LYS A 11 -5.18 -27.59 -12.18
N LYS A 12 -4.76 -27.31 -13.41
CA LYS A 12 -4.27 -25.98 -13.82
C LYS A 12 -5.31 -24.89 -13.53
N VAL A 13 -5.02 -24.01 -12.57
CA VAL A 13 -5.79 -22.79 -12.33
C VAL A 13 -5.22 -21.67 -13.21
N GLY A 14 -6.02 -21.19 -14.16
CA GLY A 14 -5.62 -20.09 -15.06
C GLY A 14 -5.75 -18.73 -14.39
N THR A 15 -4.65 -17.99 -14.28
CA THR A 15 -4.63 -16.62 -13.76
C THR A 15 -5.18 -15.65 -14.80
N ALA A 16 -6.27 -14.95 -14.48
CA ALA A 16 -6.81 -13.88 -15.34
C ALA A 16 -5.97 -12.59 -15.21
N PRO A 17 -5.74 -11.82 -16.30
CA PRO A 17 -4.99 -10.58 -16.24
C PRO A 17 -5.83 -9.46 -15.60
N SER A 18 -5.25 -8.81 -14.58
CA SER A 18 -5.89 -7.67 -13.89
C SER A 18 -5.84 -6.41 -14.77
N MET A 19 -6.99 -5.90 -15.18
CA MET A 19 -7.09 -4.58 -15.82
C MET A 19 -6.99 -3.47 -14.75
N PRO A 20 -6.33 -2.33 -15.04
CA PRO A 20 -6.27 -1.20 -14.12
C PRO A 20 -7.63 -0.46 -14.07
N PRO A 21 -8.01 0.11 -12.91
CA PRO A 21 -9.24 0.89 -12.78
C PRO A 21 -9.16 2.22 -13.55
N PRO A 22 -10.29 2.77 -14.03
CA PRO A 22 -10.31 4.07 -14.69
C PRO A 22 -10.07 5.22 -13.71
N SER A 23 -9.10 6.08 -14.01
CA SER A 23 -8.80 7.28 -13.24
C SER A 23 -9.91 8.33 -13.39
N MET A 24 -10.71 8.54 -12.34
CA MET A 24 -11.64 9.68 -12.26
C MET A 24 -10.94 10.89 -11.59
N PRO A 25 -11.11 12.12 -12.11
CA PRO A 25 -10.58 13.33 -11.47
C PRO A 25 -11.33 13.66 -10.17
N PRO A 26 -10.70 14.38 -9.22
CA PRO A 26 -11.32 14.73 -7.95
C PRO A 26 -12.46 15.77 -8.13
N PRO A 27 -13.52 15.71 -7.32
CA PRO A 27 -14.62 16.67 -7.39
C PRO A 27 -14.20 18.04 -6.82
N THR A 28 -13.84 18.98 -7.70
CA THR A 28 -13.67 20.39 -7.34
C THR A 28 -15.02 21.09 -7.28
N GLY A 29 -15.66 21.10 -6.12
CA GLY A 29 -16.89 21.85 -5.88
C GLY A 29 -17.29 21.84 -4.41
N ALA A 30 -17.29 23.01 -3.77
CA ALA A 30 -17.87 23.16 -2.44
C ALA A 30 -19.40 22.97 -2.51
N PRO A 31 -20.03 22.30 -1.53
CA PRO A 31 -21.48 22.11 -1.53
C PRO A 31 -22.20 23.47 -1.37
N PRO A 32 -23.29 23.72 -2.11
CA PRO A 32 -24.08 24.94 -1.93
C PRO A 32 -24.81 24.90 -0.58
N SER A 33 -24.65 25.97 0.21
CA SER A 33 -25.33 26.14 1.50
C SER A 33 -26.85 26.19 1.31
N MET A 34 -27.57 25.19 1.84
CA MET A 34 -29.04 25.21 1.87
C MET A 34 -29.54 26.27 2.88
N PRO A 35 -30.54 27.10 2.53
CA PRO A 35 -31.21 27.98 3.49
C PRO A 35 -32.09 27.18 4.45
N PRO A 36 -32.37 27.70 5.66
CA PRO A 36 -33.21 27.01 6.65
C PRO A 36 -34.69 26.95 6.22
N PRO A 37 -35.45 25.93 6.65
CA PRO A 37 -36.86 25.77 6.30
C PRO A 37 -37.76 26.73 7.10
N THR A 38 -37.99 27.94 6.59
CA THR A 38 -39.09 28.80 7.07
C THR A 38 -40.38 28.42 6.37
N GLY A 39 -41.10 27.44 6.92
CA GLY A 39 -42.42 27.00 6.47
C GLY A 39 -43.31 26.62 7.64
N ALA A 40 -44.26 27.49 7.98
CA ALA A 40 -45.30 27.18 8.96
C ALA A 40 -46.20 26.04 8.43
N PRO A 41 -46.76 25.18 9.31
CA PRO A 41 -47.67 24.12 8.87
C PRO A 41 -48.93 24.72 8.22
N PRO A 42 -49.48 24.08 7.16
CA PRO A 42 -50.70 24.55 6.53
C PRO A 42 -51.87 24.40 7.51
N SER A 43 -52.57 25.51 7.75
CA SER A 43 -53.83 25.51 8.51
C SER A 43 -54.87 24.65 7.78
N MET A 44 -55.41 23.65 8.46
CA MET A 44 -56.46 22.79 7.91
C MET A 44 -57.76 23.59 7.76
N ALA A 45 -58.16 23.87 6.53
CA ALA A 45 -59.50 24.36 6.25
C ALA A 45 -60.54 23.26 6.61
N PRO A 46 -61.64 23.59 7.32
CA PRO A 46 -62.67 22.62 7.64
C PRO A 46 -63.40 22.16 6.36
N GLN A 47 -63.69 20.86 6.26
CA GLN A 47 -64.48 20.32 5.16
C GLN A 47 -65.93 20.87 5.18
N PRO A 48 -66.56 21.08 4.00
CA PRO A 48 -68.00 21.27 3.94
C PRO A 48 -68.72 19.98 4.35
N SER A 49 -69.58 20.07 5.35
CA SER A 49 -70.43 18.96 5.79
C SER A 49 -71.51 18.63 4.75
N PRO A 50 -71.96 17.37 4.62
CA PRO A 50 -72.99 17.00 3.67
C PRO A 50 -74.35 17.60 4.04
N THR A 51 -74.96 18.32 3.11
CA THR A 51 -76.33 18.83 3.26
C THR A 51 -77.31 17.67 3.38
N MET A 52 -77.90 17.48 4.57
CA MET A 52 -79.00 16.54 4.75
C MET A 52 -80.23 17.02 3.99
N ALA A 53 -80.84 16.13 3.21
CA ALA A 53 -82.13 16.40 2.58
C ALA A 53 -83.23 16.58 3.65
N PRO A 54 -84.15 17.55 3.50
CA PRO A 54 -85.23 17.74 4.46
C PRO A 54 -86.25 16.59 4.42
N GLN A 55 -86.71 16.18 5.60
CA GLN A 55 -87.81 15.22 5.77
C GLN A 55 -89.13 15.75 5.17
N PRO A 56 -90.02 14.86 4.69
CA PRO A 56 -91.38 15.24 4.31
C PRO A 56 -92.24 15.59 5.55
N SER A 57 -92.92 16.73 5.48
CA SER A 57 -93.87 17.22 6.49
C SER A 57 -95.19 16.42 6.49
N PRO A 58 -95.91 16.34 7.62
CA PRO A 58 -97.17 15.61 7.69
C PRO A 58 -98.31 16.30 6.91
N THR A 59 -99.11 15.48 6.24
CA THR A 59 -100.28 15.88 5.46
C THR A 59 -101.39 16.46 6.35
N MET A 60 -101.85 17.67 6.06
CA MET A 60 -103.12 18.20 6.58
C MET A 60 -104.28 17.92 5.62
N ALA A 61 -105.49 17.83 6.18
CA ALA A 61 -106.72 17.46 5.49
C ALA A 61 -107.18 18.49 4.41
N PRO A 62 -107.97 18.07 3.40
CA PRO A 62 -108.31 18.93 2.27
C PRO A 62 -109.40 19.97 2.59
N GLN A 63 -109.20 21.20 2.11
CA GLN A 63 -110.28 22.19 1.93
C GLN A 63 -110.92 22.03 0.53
N PRO A 64 -112.23 22.33 0.36
CA PRO A 64 -112.90 22.23 -0.93
C PRO A 64 -112.53 23.36 -1.89
N SER A 65 -112.38 23.01 -3.17
CA SER A 65 -111.89 23.86 -4.25
C SER A 65 -112.95 24.80 -4.85
N PRO A 66 -112.58 26.01 -5.32
CA PRO A 66 -113.35 26.71 -6.35
C PRO A 66 -113.07 26.09 -7.72
N THR A 67 -114.12 25.91 -8.53
CA THR A 67 -114.03 25.30 -9.87
C THR A 67 -113.41 26.28 -10.88
N THR A 68 -112.33 25.87 -11.56
CA THR A 68 -111.79 26.56 -12.74
C THR A 68 -111.59 25.57 -13.91
N ALA A 69 -111.53 26.14 -15.11
CA ALA A 69 -111.67 25.47 -16.41
C ALA A 69 -110.65 24.33 -16.68
N PRO A 70 -110.96 23.38 -17.61
CA PRO A 70 -110.10 22.24 -17.88
C PRO A 70 -108.72 22.67 -18.40
N THR A 71 -107.71 22.48 -17.55
CA THR A 71 -106.30 22.64 -17.92
C THR A 71 -105.86 21.39 -18.70
N PRO A 72 -105.14 21.52 -19.84
CA PRO A 72 -104.61 20.38 -20.56
C PRO A 72 -103.74 19.50 -19.65
N ALA A 73 -103.84 18.17 -19.82
CA ALA A 73 -103.11 17.22 -18.99
C ALA A 73 -101.60 17.50 -19.00
N PRO A 74 -100.90 17.44 -17.85
CA PRO A 74 -99.45 17.54 -17.83
C PRO A 74 -98.84 16.46 -18.72
N ALA A 75 -98.03 16.88 -19.69
CA ALA A 75 -97.22 15.94 -20.45
C ALA A 75 -96.31 15.18 -19.47
N VAL A 76 -96.41 13.86 -19.47
CA VAL A 76 -95.46 12.99 -18.78
C VAL A 76 -94.05 13.42 -19.21
N PRO A 77 -93.09 13.62 -18.29
CA PRO A 77 -91.72 13.92 -18.69
C PRO A 77 -91.21 12.74 -19.50
N SER A 78 -90.99 12.96 -20.80
CA SER A 78 -90.37 11.99 -21.69
C SER A 78 -89.08 11.52 -21.03
N GLY A 79 -88.91 10.20 -20.90
CA GLY A 79 -87.63 9.64 -20.46
C GLY A 79 -86.49 10.08 -21.37
N PRO A 80 -85.22 9.97 -20.92
CA PRO A 80 -84.07 10.42 -21.69
C PRO A 80 -84.13 9.87 -23.11
N SER A 81 -83.97 10.77 -24.08
CA SER A 81 -84.02 10.44 -25.49
C SER A 81 -82.94 9.43 -25.85
N GLN A 82 -83.18 8.61 -26.88
CA GLN A 82 -82.25 7.55 -27.25
C GLN A 82 -80.84 8.08 -27.59
N GLN A 83 -80.75 9.33 -28.06
CA GLN A 83 -79.48 10.03 -28.28
C GLN A 83 -78.72 10.35 -26.98
N GLU A 84 -79.41 10.68 -25.89
CA GLU A 84 -78.78 10.91 -24.58
C GLU A 84 -78.25 9.61 -23.98
N TYR A 85 -78.96 8.49 -24.19
CA TYR A 85 -78.47 7.17 -23.79
C TYR A 85 -77.20 6.76 -24.55
N ASP A 86 -77.18 6.94 -25.88
CA ASP A 86 -76.00 6.66 -26.71
C ASP A 86 -74.81 7.57 -26.36
N ALA A 87 -75.06 8.85 -26.04
CA ALA A 87 -74.04 9.78 -25.58
C ALA A 87 -73.46 9.37 -24.21
N LEU A 88 -74.31 8.96 -23.27
CA LEU A 88 -73.89 8.46 -21.95
C LEU A 88 -73.07 7.17 -22.08
N LEU A 89 -73.49 6.24 -22.95
CA LEU A 89 -72.77 4.98 -23.21
C LEU A 89 -71.37 5.22 -23.80
N ARG A 90 -71.22 6.22 -24.70
CA ARG A 90 -69.90 6.67 -25.18
C ARG A 90 -69.05 7.23 -24.05
N GLN A 91 -69.65 8.03 -23.15
CA GLN A 91 -68.93 8.62 -22.03
C GLN A 91 -68.47 7.57 -21.01
N VAL A 92 -69.30 6.55 -20.74
CA VAL A 92 -68.92 5.39 -19.91
C VAL A 92 -67.74 4.66 -20.53
N LYS A 93 -67.81 4.30 -21.82
CA LYS A 93 -66.72 3.60 -22.52
C LYS A 93 -65.41 4.39 -22.52
N GLU A 94 -65.47 5.71 -22.65
CA GLU A 94 -64.29 6.57 -22.56
C GLU A 94 -63.71 6.59 -21.14
N LYS A 95 -64.55 6.64 -20.10
CA LYS A 95 -64.10 6.52 -18.71
C LYS A 95 -63.51 5.15 -18.40
N ASP A 96 -64.06 4.06 -18.94
CA ASP A 96 -63.50 2.71 -18.82
C ASP A 96 -62.10 2.63 -19.46
N ASN A 97 -61.91 3.23 -20.65
CA ASN A 97 -60.59 3.32 -21.28
C ASN A 97 -59.59 4.07 -20.38
N GLN A 98 -59.99 5.20 -19.80
CA GLN A 98 -59.17 6.00 -18.89
C GLN A 98 -58.81 5.23 -17.61
N ILE A 99 -59.77 4.50 -17.02
CA ILE A 99 -59.56 3.63 -15.85
C ILE A 99 -58.53 2.54 -16.19
N ASN A 100 -58.63 1.89 -17.35
CA ASN A 100 -57.68 0.86 -17.79
C ASN A 100 -56.27 1.42 -18.02
N GLN A 101 -56.14 2.63 -18.58
CA GLN A 101 -54.86 3.32 -18.72
C GLN A 101 -54.24 3.65 -17.35
N LEU A 102 -55.03 4.22 -16.42
CA LEU A 102 -54.56 4.55 -15.07
C LEU A 102 -54.15 3.30 -14.28
N ASN A 103 -54.92 2.20 -14.36
CA ASN A 103 -54.56 0.91 -13.77
C ASN A 103 -53.23 0.37 -14.32
N THR A 104 -52.99 0.53 -15.62
CA THR A 104 -51.73 0.12 -16.26
C THR A 104 -50.55 0.96 -15.74
N GLN A 105 -50.70 2.28 -15.65
CA GLN A 105 -49.68 3.18 -15.10
C GLN A 105 -49.40 2.90 -13.61
N LEU A 106 -50.44 2.61 -12.83
CA LEU A 106 -50.31 2.28 -11.40
C LEU A 106 -49.54 0.96 -11.20
N SER A 107 -49.81 -0.06 -12.02
CA SER A 107 -49.04 -1.31 -12.04
C SER A 107 -47.56 -1.09 -12.42
N GLN A 108 -47.29 -0.24 -13.41
CA GLN A 108 -45.93 0.13 -13.80
C GLN A 108 -45.18 0.87 -12.68
N LEU A 109 -45.81 1.88 -12.07
CA LEU A 109 -45.27 2.62 -10.93
C LEU A 109 -44.98 1.71 -9.74
N ASN A 110 -45.90 0.80 -9.40
CA ASN A 110 -45.69 -0.15 -8.31
C ASN A 110 -44.49 -1.08 -8.58
N THR A 111 -44.32 -1.52 -9.83
CA THR A 111 -43.16 -2.33 -10.25
C THR A 111 -41.85 -1.56 -10.15
N GLN A 112 -41.83 -0.28 -10.57
CA GLN A 112 -40.67 0.60 -10.44
C GLN A 112 -40.33 0.87 -8.97
N LEU A 113 -41.34 1.08 -8.12
CA LEU A 113 -41.13 1.32 -6.68
C LEU A 113 -40.50 0.09 -6.00
N SER A 114 -40.98 -1.12 -6.30
CA SER A 114 -40.35 -2.35 -5.81
C SER A 114 -38.91 -2.54 -6.30
N SER A 115 -38.59 -2.18 -7.56
CA SER A 115 -37.22 -2.30 -8.08
C SER A 115 -36.26 -1.26 -7.48
N LEU A 116 -36.75 -0.05 -7.21
CA LEU A 116 -36.00 1.00 -6.51
C LEU A 116 -35.69 0.60 -5.07
N GLN A 117 -36.67 0.06 -4.33
CA GLN A 117 -36.48 -0.45 -2.96
C GLN A 117 -35.42 -1.57 -2.92
N ALA A 118 -35.48 -2.53 -3.83
CA ALA A 118 -34.47 -3.59 -3.92
C ALA A 118 -33.06 -3.04 -4.26
N SER A 119 -32.98 -1.97 -5.05
CA SER A 119 -31.71 -1.29 -5.35
C SER A 119 -31.18 -0.52 -4.14
N GLU A 120 -32.06 0.16 -3.39
CA GLU A 120 -31.73 0.89 -2.16
C GLU A 120 -31.13 -0.06 -1.10
N GLU A 121 -31.80 -1.19 -0.82
CA GLU A 121 -31.27 -2.22 0.08
C GLU A 121 -29.88 -2.73 -0.34
N LYS A 122 -29.66 -2.93 -1.65
CA LYS A 122 -28.37 -3.37 -2.19
C LYS A 122 -27.28 -2.31 -1.98
N HIS A 123 -27.57 -1.05 -2.27
CA HIS A 123 -26.64 0.05 -2.04
C HIS A 123 -26.35 0.25 -0.55
N GLN A 124 -27.34 0.09 0.32
CA GLN A 124 -27.16 0.23 1.77
C GLN A 124 -26.28 -0.90 2.36
N LYS A 125 -26.41 -2.13 1.87
CA LYS A 125 -25.47 -3.23 2.18
C LYS A 125 -24.05 -2.90 1.70
N GLN A 126 -23.90 -2.43 0.46
CA GLN A 126 -22.59 -2.04 -0.08
C GLN A 126 -21.92 -0.90 0.71
N ILE A 127 -22.69 0.10 1.14
CA ILE A 127 -22.19 1.20 2.00
C ILE A 127 -21.71 0.65 3.35
N LYS A 128 -22.45 -0.28 3.96
CA LYS A 128 -22.03 -0.92 5.20
C LYS A 128 -20.71 -1.69 5.02
N ASP A 129 -20.62 -2.52 3.99
CA ASP A 129 -19.42 -3.33 3.74
C ASP A 129 -18.18 -2.45 3.47
N LEU A 130 -18.34 -1.33 2.74
CA LEU A 130 -17.27 -0.36 2.50
C LEU A 130 -16.85 0.40 3.78
N ASN A 131 -17.81 0.72 4.67
CA ASN A 131 -17.50 1.32 5.98
C ASN A 131 -16.73 0.34 6.88
N ASP A 132 -17.14 -0.93 6.92
CA ASP A 132 -16.46 -1.98 7.67
C ASP A 132 -15.03 -2.21 7.15
N GLN A 133 -14.84 -2.22 5.82
CA GLN A 133 -13.51 -2.25 5.19
C GLN A 133 -12.66 -1.02 5.54
N THR A 134 -13.24 0.18 5.50
CA THR A 134 -12.55 1.44 5.84
C THR A 134 -12.12 1.46 7.30
N SER A 135 -12.97 0.98 8.22
CA SER A 135 -12.61 0.82 9.64
C SER A 135 -11.42 -0.14 9.83
N ASN A 136 -11.45 -1.30 9.16
CA ASN A 136 -10.35 -2.26 9.23
C ASN A 136 -9.03 -1.69 8.68
N LEU A 137 -9.07 -1.01 7.53
CA LEU A 137 -7.87 -0.37 6.94
C LEU A 137 -7.30 0.72 7.85
N ASN A 138 -8.14 1.55 8.50
CA ASN A 138 -7.69 2.53 9.48
C ASN A 138 -7.01 1.88 10.69
N ASN A 139 -7.55 0.78 11.22
CA ASN A 139 -6.92 0.03 12.32
C ASN A 139 -5.56 -0.55 11.92
N ILE A 140 -5.44 -1.05 10.67
CA ILE A 140 -4.17 -1.56 10.14
C ILE A 140 -3.14 -0.43 9.96
N LEU A 141 -3.55 0.76 9.51
CA LEU A 141 -2.68 1.93 9.42
C LEU A 141 -2.14 2.34 10.79
N ILE A 142 -3.01 2.48 11.80
CA ILE A 142 -2.61 2.84 13.17
C ILE A 142 -1.58 1.85 13.75
N GLU A 143 -1.76 0.54 13.53
CA GLU A 143 -0.78 -0.46 14.00
C GLU A 143 0.51 -0.45 13.16
N ARG A 144 0.47 -0.11 11.87
CA ARG A 144 1.69 0.10 11.06
C ARG A 144 2.47 1.34 11.49
N ASP A 145 1.79 2.46 11.75
CA ASP A 145 2.43 3.71 12.21
C ASP A 145 3.15 3.49 13.55
N LYS A 146 2.48 2.82 14.50
CA LYS A 146 3.08 2.42 15.78
C LYS A 146 4.32 1.52 15.61
N GLN A 147 4.33 0.62 14.62
CA GLN A 147 5.49 -0.21 14.32
C GLN A 147 6.63 0.60 13.68
N ILE A 148 6.31 1.61 12.86
CA ILE A 148 7.29 2.57 12.32
C ILE A 148 7.93 3.37 13.47
N ASP A 149 7.14 3.88 14.42
CA ASP A 149 7.64 4.59 15.60
C ASP A 149 8.55 3.71 16.46
N GLN A 150 8.19 2.44 16.68
CA GLN A 150 9.01 1.49 17.44
C GLN A 150 10.36 1.24 16.75
N LEU A 151 10.36 0.94 15.45
CA LEU A 151 11.58 0.70 14.67
C LEU A 151 12.46 1.96 14.54
N SER A 152 11.85 3.14 14.46
CA SER A 152 12.55 4.44 14.44
C SER A 152 13.29 4.72 15.76
N ASN A 153 12.64 4.40 16.89
CA ASN A 153 13.25 4.50 18.22
C ASN A 153 14.38 3.47 18.40
N GLU A 154 14.17 2.21 18.00
CA GLU A 154 15.21 1.17 18.06
C GLU A 154 16.42 1.53 17.20
N LYS A 155 16.19 2.02 15.97
CA LYS A 155 17.25 2.52 15.09
C LYS A 155 18.06 3.63 15.76
N THR A 156 17.40 4.63 16.33
CA THR A 156 18.07 5.74 17.04
C THR A 156 18.92 5.23 18.21
N GLN A 157 18.43 4.25 18.98
CA GLN A 157 19.19 3.64 20.07
C GLN A 157 20.41 2.86 19.57
N LEU A 158 20.28 2.12 18.47
CA LEU A 158 21.39 1.40 17.86
C LEU A 158 22.45 2.35 17.28
N GLU A 159 22.04 3.43 16.62
CA GLU A 159 22.95 4.48 16.11
C GLU A 159 23.75 5.13 17.25
N ASN A 160 23.10 5.46 18.37
CA ASN A 160 23.78 6.00 19.56
C ASN A 160 24.80 4.99 20.14
N ARG A 161 24.41 3.71 20.30
CA ARG A 161 25.31 2.66 20.82
C ARG A 161 26.52 2.41 19.90
N VAL A 162 26.34 2.54 18.58
CA VAL A 162 27.44 2.47 17.61
C VAL A 162 28.38 3.68 17.74
N GLN A 163 27.85 4.89 17.95
CA GLN A 163 28.68 6.07 18.22
C GLN A 163 29.48 5.93 19.53
N GLU A 164 28.84 5.51 20.62
CA GLU A 164 29.50 5.25 21.91
C GLU A 164 30.63 4.23 21.79
N SER A 165 30.35 3.07 21.17
CA SER A 165 31.34 2.01 20.94
C SER A 165 32.50 2.49 20.06
N THR A 166 32.22 3.34 19.05
CA THR A 166 33.25 3.93 18.18
C THR A 166 34.14 4.89 18.97
N GLN A 167 33.56 5.72 19.83
CA GLN A 167 34.31 6.64 20.69
C GLN A 167 35.17 5.91 21.72
N GLU A 168 34.68 4.78 22.27
CA GLU A 168 35.46 3.90 23.15
C GLU A 168 36.66 3.28 22.41
N ILE A 169 36.44 2.73 21.20
CA ILE A 169 37.51 2.19 20.35
C ILE A 169 38.58 3.26 20.05
N MET A 170 38.18 4.47 19.66
CA MET A 170 39.14 5.57 19.45
C MET A 170 39.93 5.91 20.72
N THR A 171 39.27 5.90 21.88
CA THR A 171 39.90 6.18 23.18
C THR A 171 40.93 5.11 23.56
N LEU A 172 40.58 3.82 23.39
CA LEU A 172 41.49 2.70 23.64
C LEU A 172 42.67 2.70 22.65
N GLN A 173 42.42 3.01 21.38
CA GLN A 173 43.47 3.11 20.35
C GLN A 173 44.44 4.27 20.64
N GLN A 174 43.94 5.39 21.19
CA GLN A 174 44.77 6.49 21.65
C GLN A 174 45.66 6.11 22.85
N GLN A 175 45.18 5.23 23.75
CA GLN A 175 45.95 4.71 24.89
C GLN A 175 46.97 3.63 24.52
N LEU A 176 46.72 2.82 23.48
CA LEU A 176 47.67 1.80 23.01
C LEU A 176 49.00 2.40 22.53
N THR A 177 48.96 3.55 21.85
CA THR A 177 50.16 4.22 21.31
C THR A 177 51.26 4.51 22.36
N PRO A 178 50.99 5.23 23.47
CA PRO A 178 52.02 5.50 24.49
C PRO A 178 52.48 4.23 25.23
N LEU A 179 51.59 3.24 25.45
CA LEU A 179 51.96 1.95 26.02
C LEU A 179 52.96 1.20 25.11
N GLN A 180 52.71 1.19 23.79
CA GLN A 180 53.59 0.56 22.82
C GLN A 180 54.97 1.25 22.75
N GLN A 181 55.01 2.58 22.88
CA GLN A 181 56.27 3.33 23.02
C GLN A 181 57.00 3.00 24.33
N GLN A 182 56.28 2.83 25.45
CA GLN A 182 56.87 2.47 26.73
C GLN A 182 57.47 1.05 26.71
N VAL A 183 56.78 0.09 26.09
CA VAL A 183 57.30 -1.26 25.84
C VAL A 183 58.60 -1.20 25.02
N GLY A 184 58.63 -0.41 23.94
CA GLY A 184 59.85 -0.21 23.14
C GLY A 184 61.04 0.30 23.96
N LYS A 185 60.85 1.35 24.77
CA LYS A 185 61.89 1.91 25.66
C LYS A 185 62.41 0.89 26.67
N LEU A 186 61.51 0.15 27.32
CA LEU A 186 61.89 -0.90 28.28
C LEU A 186 62.64 -2.05 27.59
N GLN A 187 62.28 -2.38 26.35
CA GLN A 187 62.93 -3.42 25.56
C GLN A 187 64.35 -3.01 25.12
N GLU A 188 64.56 -1.75 24.75
CA GLU A 188 65.89 -1.17 24.55
C GLU A 188 66.72 -1.20 25.84
N GLU A 189 66.17 -0.76 26.98
CA GLU A 189 66.86 -0.76 28.27
C GLU A 189 67.28 -2.17 28.71
N VAL A 190 66.39 -3.16 28.59
CA VAL A 190 66.71 -4.58 28.85
C VAL A 190 67.81 -5.08 27.92
N SER A 191 67.84 -4.65 26.65
CA SER A 191 68.92 -5.02 25.72
C SER A 191 70.27 -4.41 26.12
N TYR A 192 70.28 -3.17 26.61
CA TYR A 192 71.47 -2.49 27.11
C TYR A 192 71.99 -3.13 28.40
N GLN A 193 71.11 -3.40 29.37
CA GLN A 193 71.49 -4.09 30.60
C GLN A 193 72.05 -5.49 30.34
N LYS A 194 71.48 -6.25 29.38
CA LYS A 194 72.02 -7.56 28.96
C LYS A 194 73.46 -7.45 28.44
N LYS A 195 73.74 -6.53 27.51
CA LYS A 195 75.11 -6.30 27.00
C LYS A 195 76.08 -5.94 28.14
N ARG A 196 75.67 -5.06 29.05
CA ARG A 196 76.48 -4.66 30.20
C ARG A 196 76.73 -5.79 31.18
N ILE A 197 75.80 -6.73 31.35
CA ILE A 197 76.00 -7.96 32.14
C ILE A 197 76.98 -8.91 31.43
N GLU A 198 76.97 -8.96 30.09
CA GLU A 198 77.88 -9.77 29.28
C GLU A 198 79.31 -9.23 29.36
N GLU A 199 79.51 -7.92 29.15
CA GLU A 199 80.78 -7.21 29.35
C GLU A 199 81.36 -7.38 30.77
N LEU A 200 80.50 -7.42 31.79
CA LEU A 200 80.93 -7.63 33.19
C LEU A 200 81.14 -9.11 33.56
N LYS A 201 80.69 -10.05 32.72
CA LYS A 201 80.92 -11.50 32.87
C LYS A 201 82.15 -11.99 32.11
N GLU A 202 82.57 -11.30 31.06
CA GLU A 202 83.88 -11.57 30.47
C GLU A 202 84.98 -11.34 31.51
N PRO A 203 85.92 -12.28 31.69
CA PRO A 203 86.97 -12.14 32.68
C PRO A 203 87.86 -10.96 32.29
N LYS A 204 87.92 -9.96 33.18
CA LYS A 204 88.74 -8.76 33.03
C LYS A 204 90.23 -9.14 32.93
N ALA A 205 90.70 -9.35 31.70
CA ALA A 205 92.09 -9.72 31.41
C ALA A 205 93.04 -8.59 31.85
N VAL A 206 93.64 -8.75 33.03
CA VAL A 206 94.67 -7.85 33.52
C VAL A 206 95.97 -8.14 32.76
N MET A 207 96.27 -7.28 31.79
CA MET A 207 97.51 -7.21 31.00
C MET A 207 97.74 -8.38 30.03
N PRO A 208 98.25 -8.05 28.83
CA PRO A 208 99.60 -8.51 28.51
C PRO A 208 100.56 -7.33 28.36
N SER A 209 101.61 -7.32 29.18
CA SER A 209 102.79 -6.51 28.91
C SER A 209 103.71 -7.30 27.99
N THR A 210 103.87 -6.87 26.72
CA THR A 210 105.16 -6.84 26.00
C THR A 210 105.01 -6.25 24.61
N LEU A 211 105.56 -5.05 24.46
CA LEU A 211 106.36 -4.56 23.33
C LEU A 211 106.81 -5.62 22.29
N ALA A 212 106.27 -5.55 21.07
CA ALA A 212 106.91 -6.07 19.85
C ALA A 212 106.46 -5.24 18.63
N GLN A 213 107.41 -4.74 17.83
CA GLN A 213 107.21 -3.84 16.70
C GLN A 213 106.98 -4.59 15.37
N GLN A 214 106.30 -3.92 14.43
CA GLN A 214 106.50 -3.95 12.96
C GLN A 214 106.48 -5.34 12.27
N SER A 215 105.63 -5.58 11.26
CA SER A 215 105.70 -4.83 10.00
C SER A 215 104.61 -5.24 8.99
N MET A 216 104.28 -4.29 8.10
CA MET A 216 103.90 -4.46 6.68
C MET A 216 103.10 -5.71 6.24
N GLY A 217 101.83 -5.50 5.86
CA GLY A 217 101.01 -6.45 5.12
C GLY A 217 99.92 -5.73 4.32
N SER A 218 100.28 -5.13 3.19
CA SER A 218 99.42 -4.20 2.45
C SER A 218 98.66 -4.84 1.28
N GLN A 219 97.40 -4.43 1.12
CA GLN A 219 96.56 -4.53 -0.09
C GLN A 219 96.01 -5.93 -0.49
N SER A 220 94.69 -6.05 -0.40
CA SER A 220 93.89 -6.77 -1.40
C SER A 220 92.50 -6.10 -1.49
N MET A 221 92.28 -5.32 -2.54
CA MET A 221 90.98 -4.72 -2.88
C MET A 221 90.29 -5.64 -3.89
N GLY A 222 89.12 -6.18 -3.55
CA GLY A 222 88.39 -7.06 -4.46
C GLY A 222 86.93 -7.27 -4.08
N SER A 223 86.04 -6.46 -4.67
CA SER A 223 84.64 -6.78 -5.04
C SER A 223 83.99 -5.50 -5.60
N GLN A 224 83.72 -5.39 -6.90
CA GLN A 224 82.67 -6.05 -7.70
C GLN A 224 81.54 -5.05 -8.03
N SER A 225 81.52 -4.62 -9.28
CA SER A 225 80.34 -4.18 -10.04
C SER A 225 80.30 -5.08 -11.28
N PRO A 226 79.12 -5.51 -11.79
CA PRO A 226 78.41 -4.60 -12.68
C PRO A 226 76.85 -4.65 -12.63
N ILE A 227 76.33 -3.52 -13.14
CA ILE A 227 75.09 -3.28 -13.91
C ILE A 227 74.51 -4.45 -14.74
N SER A 228 73.23 -4.27 -15.14
CA SER A 228 72.44 -5.07 -16.12
C SER A 228 71.88 -6.40 -15.57
N SER A 229 70.71 -6.95 -15.92
CA SER A 229 69.51 -6.54 -16.70
C SER A 229 68.39 -7.58 -16.36
N SER A 230 67.14 -7.61 -16.87
CA SER A 230 66.55 -7.02 -18.09
C SER A 230 65.03 -6.78 -17.97
N VAL A 231 64.48 -6.12 -19.00
CA VAL A 231 63.08 -6.10 -19.44
C VAL A 231 62.50 -7.50 -19.75
N SER A 232 61.17 -7.68 -19.66
CA SER A 232 60.38 -8.47 -20.62
C SER A 232 58.86 -8.30 -20.41
N THR A 233 58.23 -7.53 -21.30
CA THR A 233 56.81 -7.59 -21.67
C THR A 233 56.59 -8.74 -22.70
N PRO A 234 55.46 -8.82 -23.41
CA PRO A 234 54.10 -9.11 -22.95
C PRO A 234 53.53 -10.38 -23.60
N SER A 235 52.37 -10.90 -23.13
CA SER A 235 51.52 -11.81 -23.94
C SER A 235 50.06 -11.83 -23.46
N ALA A 236 49.25 -10.95 -24.04
CA ALA A 236 47.89 -11.28 -24.48
C ALA A 236 48.02 -11.97 -25.87
N PRO A 237 47.00 -12.66 -26.44
CA PRO A 237 45.58 -12.53 -26.11
C PRO A 237 44.76 -13.84 -26.05
N VAL A 238 43.72 -13.83 -25.20
CA VAL A 238 42.43 -14.46 -25.54
C VAL A 238 41.30 -13.53 -25.11
N SER A 239 40.39 -13.29 -26.04
CA SER A 239 39.14 -12.57 -25.81
C SER A 239 38.23 -13.37 -24.89
N ASP A 240 37.55 -12.73 -23.94
CA ASP A 240 36.10 -12.49 -24.00
C ASP A 240 35.55 -11.92 -22.67
N VAL A 241 34.46 -11.15 -22.77
CA VAL A 241 33.61 -10.63 -21.68
C VAL A 241 34.28 -9.81 -20.56
N SER A 242 33.97 -8.51 -20.59
CA SER A 242 34.23 -7.53 -19.52
C SER A 242 33.51 -7.86 -18.21
N GLY A 243 34.17 -8.59 -17.32
CA GLY A 243 33.68 -8.90 -15.96
C GLY A 243 34.76 -8.67 -14.91
N GLY A 244 34.87 -7.45 -14.37
CA GLY A 244 35.79 -7.15 -13.28
C GLY A 244 35.59 -8.13 -12.11
N ARG A 245 36.67 -8.68 -11.56
CA ARG A 245 36.66 -9.79 -10.60
C ARG A 245 36.00 -9.38 -9.27
N ARG A 246 34.66 -9.43 -9.21
CA ARG A 246 33.88 -9.16 -8.01
C ARG A 246 34.16 -10.21 -6.94
N VAL A 247 34.05 -9.79 -5.67
CA VAL A 247 34.30 -10.59 -4.47
C VAL A 247 33.10 -10.41 -3.53
N CYS A 248 32.58 -11.50 -2.96
CA CYS A 248 31.53 -11.43 -1.96
C CYS A 248 32.11 -10.91 -0.64
N PRO A 249 31.58 -9.82 -0.05
CA PRO A 249 32.12 -9.24 1.19
C PRO A 249 31.91 -10.12 2.42
N ASN A 250 31.03 -11.13 2.37
CA ASN A 250 30.71 -12.01 3.51
C ASN A 250 31.53 -13.33 3.53
N CYS A 251 32.07 -13.78 2.39
CA CYS A 251 32.81 -15.06 2.34
C CYS A 251 34.04 -15.07 1.40
N ASN A 252 34.42 -13.92 0.85
CA ASN A 252 35.50 -13.71 -0.11
C ASN A 252 35.46 -14.59 -1.39
N ALA A 253 34.36 -15.30 -1.64
CA ALA A 253 34.17 -16.03 -2.89
C ALA A 253 34.10 -15.04 -4.07
N SER A 254 34.79 -15.35 -5.17
CA SER A 254 34.96 -14.44 -6.32
C SER A 254 34.66 -15.12 -7.66
N GLY A 255 34.44 -14.32 -8.70
CA GLY A 255 34.10 -14.81 -10.04
C GLY A 255 32.75 -15.52 -10.07
N PHE A 256 32.70 -16.74 -10.60
CA PHE A 256 31.48 -17.55 -10.81
C PHE A 256 30.62 -17.81 -9.55
N ALA A 257 31.16 -17.55 -8.36
CA ALA A 257 30.40 -17.62 -7.11
C ALA A 257 29.46 -16.42 -6.88
N ILE A 258 29.45 -15.43 -7.75
CA ILE A 258 28.59 -14.24 -7.68
C ILE A 258 27.71 -14.21 -8.91
N LYS A 259 26.39 -14.19 -8.71
CA LYS A 259 25.39 -14.09 -9.78
C LYS A 259 24.68 -12.74 -9.69
N GLU A 260 24.46 -12.13 -10.85
CA GLU A 260 23.60 -10.96 -10.97
C GLU A 260 22.14 -11.41 -11.09
N VAL A 261 21.25 -10.88 -10.24
CA VAL A 261 19.83 -11.24 -10.15
C VAL A 261 18.99 -9.96 -10.09
N GLU A 262 17.79 -9.99 -10.68
CA GLU A 262 16.86 -8.87 -10.64
C GLU A 262 16.22 -8.71 -9.25
N ASP A 263 16.36 -7.53 -8.66
CA ASP A 263 15.77 -7.17 -7.38
C ASP A 263 14.31 -6.74 -7.54
N LYS A 264 13.40 -7.70 -7.35
CA LYS A 264 11.96 -7.47 -7.51
C LYS A 264 11.36 -6.47 -6.52
N SER A 265 12.06 -6.16 -5.43
CA SER A 265 11.71 -5.09 -4.48
C SER A 265 12.02 -3.68 -4.97
N LYS A 266 12.89 -3.50 -5.97
CA LYS A 266 13.36 -2.17 -6.40
C LYS A 266 13.20 -1.97 -7.90
N VAL A 267 12.03 -1.47 -8.29
CA VAL A 267 11.72 -1.13 -9.70
C VAL A 267 12.34 0.21 -10.07
N ILE A 268 13.06 0.25 -11.20
CA ILE A 268 13.68 1.46 -11.77
C ILE A 268 12.68 2.21 -12.66
N SER A 269 11.90 1.49 -13.46
CA SER A 269 10.87 2.06 -14.34
C SER A 269 9.75 1.05 -14.57
N TYR A 270 8.51 1.53 -14.76
CA TYR A 270 7.32 0.71 -14.94
C TYR A 270 6.80 0.67 -16.40
N ILE A 271 7.38 1.43 -17.32
CA ILE A 271 6.86 1.61 -18.69
C ILE A 271 7.97 1.33 -19.73
N PRO A 272 7.73 0.51 -20.78
CA PRO A 272 6.49 -0.24 -21.09
C PRO A 272 6.38 -1.61 -20.36
N LYS A 273 7.41 -2.03 -19.61
CA LYS A 273 7.42 -3.19 -18.72
C LYS A 273 8.21 -2.82 -17.44
N PRO A 274 7.95 -3.45 -16.28
CA PRO A 274 8.74 -3.21 -15.09
C PRO A 274 10.19 -3.64 -15.31
N ILE A 275 11.13 -2.69 -15.18
CA ILE A 275 12.56 -2.90 -15.19
C ILE A 275 13.04 -2.86 -13.75
N TYR A 276 13.53 -3.98 -13.26
CA TYR A 276 14.04 -4.12 -11.89
C TYR A 276 15.50 -3.69 -11.79
N ALA A 277 15.91 -3.22 -10.61
CA ALA A 277 17.32 -3.03 -10.30
C ALA A 277 18.05 -4.39 -10.29
N LYS A 278 19.35 -4.38 -10.49
CA LYS A 278 20.18 -5.59 -10.41
C LYS A 278 20.92 -5.63 -9.07
N LYS A 279 20.95 -6.80 -8.44
CA LYS A 279 21.71 -7.11 -7.23
C LYS A 279 22.63 -8.31 -7.43
N MET A 280 23.68 -8.40 -6.64
CA MET A 280 24.67 -9.48 -6.67
C MET A 280 24.39 -10.46 -5.54
N ILE A 281 24.19 -11.73 -5.86
CA ILE A 281 23.95 -12.79 -4.87
C ILE A 281 25.14 -13.76 -4.90
N CYS A 282 25.72 -14.02 -3.73
CA CYS A 282 26.74 -15.05 -3.60
C CYS A 282 26.13 -16.45 -3.49
N THR A 283 26.45 -17.33 -4.44
CA THR A 283 25.95 -18.71 -4.47
C THR A 283 26.58 -19.63 -3.41
N LYS A 284 27.60 -19.15 -2.68
CA LYS A 284 28.27 -19.92 -1.61
C LYS A 284 27.69 -19.66 -0.22
N CYS A 285 27.24 -18.44 0.08
CA CYS A 285 26.71 -18.08 1.40
C CYS A 285 25.32 -17.41 1.35
N GLY A 286 24.70 -17.27 0.18
CA GLY A 286 23.39 -16.63 0.01
C GLY A 286 23.38 -15.11 0.16
N TYR A 287 24.50 -14.48 0.49
CA TYR A 287 24.57 -13.04 0.78
C TYR A 287 24.30 -12.18 -0.46
N GLU A 288 23.40 -11.21 -0.33
CA GLU A 288 22.97 -10.27 -1.36
C GLU A 288 23.58 -8.88 -1.15
N PHE A 289 24.06 -8.21 -2.20
CA PHE A 289 24.70 -6.88 -2.16
C PHE A 289 24.71 -6.16 -3.53
#